data_AF-A0A7K1BII3-F1
#
_entry.id   AF-A0A7K1BII3-F1
#
_cell.length_a   1.000
_cell.length_b   1.000
_cell.length_c   1.000
_cell.angle_alpha   90.00
_cell.angle_beta   90.00
_cell.angle_gamma   90.00
#
_symmetry.space_group_name_H-M   'P 1'
#
loop_
_entity.id
_entity.type
_entity.pdbx_description
1 polymer ?
#
loop_
_entity_poly.entity_id
_entity_poly.type
_entity_poly.pdbx_seq_one_letter_code
_entity_poly.pdbx_strand_id
1 'polypeptide(L)'
;MKKPRAYLSAAHFGPTMLITAIAFILTWNLWWEGPAYVVAFTVFLGQLIIGWSNDIYDYQDDLKHNRTNKPLVAGSLTVAQLRRTTFIFIPIAFIANLLGPLGLQGGSVYMLGVGCGIAYNFYFKFSPLSPLPYAIALAALPASMFYGASRTPLTWMVITGSLLGVSFHFLNVLKDLPQDQESKIGGLPQRLGKGKSLVVVAVLLGLSIAITVNALA
;
A
#
# COMPACT_ATOMS: atom_id res chain seq x y z
N MET A 1 16.24 -10.14 17.04
CA MET A 1 15.70 -10.49 15.69
C MET A 1 16.85 -10.59 14.69
N LYS A 2 16.88 -11.57 13.78
CA LYS A 2 17.91 -11.64 12.72
C LYS A 2 17.73 -10.47 11.73
N LYS A 3 18.81 -9.90 11.20
CA LYS A 3 18.79 -8.68 10.34
C LYS A 3 17.79 -8.72 9.17
N PRO A 4 17.66 -9.80 8.36
CA PRO A 4 16.69 -9.83 7.26
C PRO A 4 15.24 -9.71 7.73
N ARG A 5 14.89 -10.37 8.85
CA ARG A 5 13.56 -10.31 9.44
C ARG A 5 13.23 -8.90 9.94
N ALA A 6 14.23 -8.13 10.36
CA ALA A 6 14.04 -6.74 10.77
C ALA A 6 13.61 -5.85 9.60
N TYR A 7 14.21 -6.02 8.41
CA TYR A 7 13.79 -5.28 7.20
C TYR A 7 12.39 -5.68 6.75
N LEU A 8 12.03 -6.97 6.80
CA LEU A 8 10.68 -7.42 6.47
C LEU A 8 9.64 -6.87 7.45
N SER A 9 9.97 -6.84 8.75
CA SER A 9 9.10 -6.26 9.77
C SER A 9 8.89 -4.76 9.52
N ALA A 10 9.95 -4.01 9.21
CA ALA A 10 9.87 -2.59 8.88
C ALA A 10 9.08 -2.32 7.59
N ALA A 11 9.01 -3.31 6.69
CA ALA A 11 8.21 -3.23 5.48
C ALA A 11 6.72 -3.57 5.70
N HIS A 12 6.27 -3.77 6.94
CA HIS A 12 4.90 -4.20 7.24
C HIS A 12 4.55 -5.49 6.48
N PHE A 13 5.30 -6.56 6.77
CA PHE A 13 5.30 -7.79 5.97
C PHE A 13 3.91 -8.36 5.63
N GLY A 14 2.95 -8.33 6.56
CA GLY A 14 1.59 -8.81 6.32
C GLY A 14 0.88 -8.08 5.16
N PRO A 15 0.62 -6.76 5.28
CA PRO A 15 0.09 -5.95 4.17
C PRO A 15 0.90 -6.05 2.87
N THR A 16 2.23 -6.03 2.97
CA THR A 16 3.12 -6.17 1.81
C THR A 16 2.89 -7.48 1.06
N MET A 17 2.78 -8.60 1.78
CA MET A 17 2.51 -9.91 1.17
C MET A 17 1.08 -10.00 0.61
N LEU A 18 0.09 -9.37 1.23
CA LEU A 18 -1.28 -9.34 0.72
C LEU A 18 -1.34 -8.68 -0.67
N ILE A 19 -0.76 -7.48 -0.81
CA ILE A 19 -0.72 -6.76 -2.10
C ILE A 19 0.10 -7.54 -3.14
N THR A 20 1.20 -8.14 -2.72
CA THR A 20 2.05 -9.01 -3.56
C THR A 20 1.28 -10.24 -4.06
N ALA A 21 0.48 -10.88 -3.20
CA ALA A 21 -0.33 -12.05 -3.56
C ALA A 21 -1.48 -11.68 -4.50
N ILE A 22 -2.15 -10.55 -4.26
CA ILE A 22 -3.19 -10.05 -5.17
C ILE A 22 -2.58 -9.77 -6.56
N ALA A 23 -1.42 -9.12 -6.60
CA ALA A 23 -0.69 -8.88 -7.83
C ALA A 23 -0.35 -10.18 -8.58
N PHE A 24 0.17 -11.17 -7.88
CA PHE A 24 0.44 -12.49 -8.42
C PHE A 24 -0.82 -13.12 -9.04
N ILE A 25 -1.91 -13.20 -8.27
CA ILE A 25 -3.15 -13.86 -8.69
C ILE A 25 -3.75 -13.14 -9.91
N LEU A 26 -3.83 -11.81 -9.90
CA LEU A 26 -4.36 -11.04 -11.03
C LEU A 26 -3.51 -11.23 -12.29
N THR A 27 -2.19 -11.18 -12.14
CA THR A 27 -1.26 -11.36 -13.26
C THR A 27 -1.35 -12.78 -13.84
N TRP A 28 -1.44 -13.79 -12.97
CA TRP A 28 -1.64 -15.18 -13.37
C TRP A 28 -2.94 -15.36 -14.17
N ASN A 29 -4.03 -14.70 -13.78
CA ASN A 29 -5.30 -14.81 -14.51
C ASN A 29 -5.30 -14.05 -15.85
N LEU A 30 -4.46 -13.04 -16.00
CA LEU A 30 -4.33 -12.26 -17.23
C LEU A 30 -3.31 -12.86 -18.21
N TRP A 31 -2.39 -13.68 -17.70
CA TRP A 31 -1.26 -14.28 -18.40
C TRP A 31 -1.00 -15.73 -17.96
N TRP A 32 0.26 -16.16 -17.97
CA TRP A 32 0.74 -17.43 -17.42
C TRP A 32 1.67 -17.16 -16.22
N GLU A 33 2.18 -18.21 -15.59
CA GLU A 33 2.86 -18.15 -14.30
C GLU A 33 4.16 -17.34 -14.27
N GLY A 34 4.94 -17.33 -15.36
CA GLY A 34 6.25 -16.66 -15.41
C GLY A 34 6.16 -15.15 -15.16
N PRO A 35 5.39 -14.39 -15.95
CA PRO A 35 5.11 -12.99 -15.69
C PRO A 35 4.54 -12.75 -14.29
N ALA A 36 3.68 -13.64 -13.78
CA ALA A 36 3.09 -13.50 -12.45
C ALA A 36 4.13 -13.46 -11.33
N TYR A 37 5.14 -14.33 -11.36
CA TYR A 37 6.23 -14.29 -10.37
C TYR A 37 7.06 -13.01 -10.45
N VAL A 38 7.37 -12.55 -11.66
CA VAL A 38 8.18 -11.32 -11.84
C VAL A 38 7.38 -10.09 -11.43
N VAL A 39 6.10 -10.00 -11.79
CA VAL A 39 5.21 -8.91 -11.34
C VAL A 39 5.06 -8.93 -9.82
N ALA A 40 4.83 -10.10 -9.20
CA ALA A 40 4.76 -10.20 -7.75
C ALA A 40 6.04 -9.69 -7.08
N PHE A 41 7.22 -10.08 -7.58
CA PHE A 41 8.50 -9.60 -7.05
C PHE A 41 8.66 -8.07 -7.21
N THR A 42 8.33 -7.53 -8.37
CA THR A 42 8.47 -6.08 -8.63
C THR A 42 7.47 -5.24 -7.83
N VAL A 43 6.26 -5.76 -7.61
CA VAL A 43 5.27 -5.19 -6.69
C VAL A 43 5.80 -5.22 -5.26
N PHE A 44 6.34 -6.36 -4.81
CA PHE A 44 6.94 -6.51 -3.49
C PHE A 44 8.03 -5.45 -3.24
N LEU A 45 8.90 -5.17 -4.21
CA LEU A 45 9.91 -4.11 -4.09
C LEU A 45 9.29 -2.72 -3.86
N GLY A 46 8.19 -2.39 -4.55
CA GLY A 46 7.45 -1.15 -4.31
C GLY A 46 6.88 -1.08 -2.90
N GLN A 47 6.30 -2.19 -2.41
CA GLN A 47 5.74 -2.28 -1.06
C GLN A 47 6.82 -2.14 0.03
N LEU A 48 8.02 -2.70 -0.19
CA LEU A 48 9.18 -2.51 0.70
C LEU A 48 9.50 -1.01 0.87
N ILE A 49 9.55 -0.26 -0.23
CA ILE A 49 9.86 1.18 -0.20
C ILE A 49 8.78 1.95 0.57
N ILE A 50 7.50 1.65 0.33
CA ILE A 50 6.38 2.28 1.06
C ILE A 50 6.53 2.02 2.56
N GLY A 51 6.68 0.76 2.97
CA GLY A 51 6.78 0.39 4.38
C GLY A 51 8.02 0.98 5.07
N TRP A 52 9.19 0.88 4.42
CA TRP A 52 10.42 1.46 4.99
C TRP A 52 10.37 2.98 5.09
N SER A 53 9.82 3.66 4.09
CA SER A 53 9.65 5.12 4.15
C SER A 53 8.72 5.53 5.30
N ASN A 54 7.66 4.75 5.56
CA ASN A 54 6.77 4.96 6.70
C ASN A 54 7.53 4.83 8.03
N ASP A 55 8.20 3.69 8.24
CA ASP A 55 8.92 3.43 9.50
C ASP A 55 10.04 4.45 9.75
N ILE A 56 10.73 4.94 8.70
CA ILE A 56 11.71 6.03 8.84
C ILE A 56 11.04 7.32 9.31
N TYR A 57 9.91 7.68 8.71
CA TYR A 57 9.19 8.91 9.04
C TYR A 57 8.57 8.85 10.44
N ASP A 58 7.97 7.72 10.80
CA ASP A 58 7.28 7.51 12.07
C ASP A 58 8.23 7.24 13.24
N TYR A 59 9.53 7.07 13.01
CA TYR A 59 10.47 6.64 14.04
C TYR A 59 10.40 7.44 15.35
N GLN A 60 10.32 8.78 15.27
CA GLN A 60 10.25 9.62 16.49
C GLN A 60 8.95 9.43 17.25
N ASP A 61 7.84 9.24 16.53
CA ASP A 61 6.54 9.00 17.12
C ASP A 61 6.45 7.58 17.70
N ASP A 62 6.98 6.59 16.98
CA ASP A 62 7.09 5.21 17.43
C ASP A 62 7.95 5.10 18.70
N LEU A 63 9.03 5.91 18.78
CA LEU A 63 9.89 6.01 19.96
C LEU A 63 9.15 6.64 21.15
N LYS A 64 8.40 7.73 20.92
CA LYS A 64 7.58 8.41 21.94
C LYS A 64 6.55 7.47 22.57
N HIS A 65 5.93 6.59 21.77
CA HIS A 65 4.93 5.62 22.24
C HIS A 65 5.55 4.25 22.64
N ASN A 66 6.88 4.15 22.71
CA ASN A 66 7.60 2.93 23.10
C ASN A 66 7.16 1.68 22.32
N ARG A 67 6.98 1.81 20.99
CA ARG A 67 6.54 0.71 20.11
C ARG A 67 7.68 -0.28 19.83
N THR A 68 8.10 -1.02 20.86
CA THR A 68 9.27 -1.94 20.81
C THR A 68 9.09 -3.13 19.87
N ASN A 69 7.89 -3.36 19.34
CA ASN A 69 7.67 -4.28 18.22
C ASN A 69 8.26 -3.76 16.89
N LYS A 70 8.50 -2.46 16.76
CA LYS A 70 9.12 -1.83 15.59
C LYS A 70 10.63 -2.04 15.58
N PRO A 71 11.24 -2.44 14.44
CA PRO A 71 12.66 -2.75 14.36
C PRO A 71 13.61 -1.61 14.74
N LEU A 72 13.22 -0.36 14.44
CA LEU A 72 13.99 0.84 14.75
C LEU A 72 13.97 1.15 16.24
N VAL A 73 12.79 1.11 16.88
CA VAL A 73 12.64 1.31 18.33
C VAL A 73 13.36 0.21 19.12
N ALA A 74 13.30 -1.04 18.63
CA ALA A 74 14.00 -2.18 19.23
C ALA A 74 15.53 -2.15 19.05
N GLY A 75 16.10 -1.18 18.30
CA GLY A 75 17.53 -1.11 18.01
C GLY A 75 18.06 -2.21 17.08
N SER A 76 17.18 -3.04 16.51
CA SER A 76 17.58 -4.12 15.60
C SER A 76 17.95 -3.63 14.20
N LEU A 77 17.53 -2.41 13.85
CA LEU A 77 17.94 -1.64 12.68
C LEU A 77 18.16 -0.19 13.10
N THR A 78 19.10 0.50 12.45
CA THR A 78 19.23 1.94 12.59
C THR A 78 18.49 2.68 11.48
N VAL A 79 18.07 3.92 11.74
CA VAL A 79 17.45 4.79 10.71
C VAL A 79 18.37 4.95 9.51
N ALA A 80 19.68 5.10 9.73
CA ALA A 80 20.67 5.24 8.66
C ALA A 80 20.75 3.99 7.77
N GLN A 81 20.69 2.78 8.35
CA GLN A 81 20.64 1.53 7.60
C GLN A 81 19.38 1.44 6.75
N LEU A 82 18.22 1.67 7.36
CA LEU A 82 16.94 1.58 6.66
C LEU A 82 16.82 2.62 5.55
N ARG A 83 17.26 3.86 5.82
CA ARG A 83 17.33 4.94 4.83
C ARG A 83 18.21 4.57 3.65
N ARG A 84 19.45 4.12 3.89
CA ARG A 84 20.37 3.69 2.83
C ARG A 84 19.75 2.59 1.97
N THR A 85 19.19 1.56 2.60
CA THR A 85 18.54 0.45 1.88
C THR A 85 17.35 0.93 1.06
N THR A 86 16.52 1.82 1.60
CA THR A 86 15.39 2.42 0.88
C THR A 86 15.87 3.17 -0.37
N PHE A 87 16.89 4.03 -0.25
CA PHE A 87 17.44 4.77 -1.39
C PHE A 87 18.08 3.89 -2.46
N ILE A 88 18.68 2.76 -2.08
CA ILE A 88 19.21 1.77 -3.02
C ILE A 88 18.08 1.07 -3.77
N PHE A 89 16.99 0.73 -3.08
CA PHE A 89 15.89 -0.04 -3.66
C PHE A 89 14.96 0.79 -4.54
N ILE A 90 14.87 2.11 -4.34
CA ILE A 90 14.07 3.01 -5.19
C ILE A 90 14.38 2.83 -6.69
N PRO A 91 15.62 3.05 -7.18
CA PRO A 91 15.92 2.87 -8.60
C PRO A 91 15.72 1.42 -9.05
N ILE A 92 16.00 0.43 -8.19
CA ILE A 92 15.77 -0.98 -8.51
C ILE A 92 14.27 -1.24 -8.76
N ALA A 93 13.39 -0.76 -7.89
CA ALA A 93 11.94 -0.93 -8.05
C ALA A 93 11.42 -0.23 -9.29
N PHE A 94 11.90 0.99 -9.60
CA PHE A 94 11.56 1.71 -10.82
C PHE A 94 11.96 0.92 -12.06
N ILE A 95 13.25 0.54 -12.16
CA ILE A 95 13.77 -0.21 -13.31
C ILE A 95 13.03 -1.53 -13.47
N ALA A 96 12.85 -2.28 -12.39
CA ALA A 96 12.23 -3.59 -12.46
C ALA A 96 10.74 -3.53 -12.82
N ASN A 97 10.00 -2.51 -12.38
CA ASN A 97 8.59 -2.33 -12.78
C ASN A 97 8.44 -1.82 -14.21
N LEU A 98 9.30 -0.88 -14.65
CA LEU A 98 9.19 -0.27 -15.98
C LEU A 98 9.72 -1.16 -17.11
N LEU A 99 10.78 -1.93 -16.84
CA LEU A 99 11.42 -2.81 -17.82
C LEU A 99 11.03 -4.29 -17.64
N GLY A 100 10.20 -4.58 -16.64
CA GLY A 100 9.62 -5.91 -16.42
C GLY A 100 8.36 -6.16 -17.26
N PRO A 101 7.59 -7.23 -16.94
CA PRO A 101 6.41 -7.62 -17.71
C PRO A 101 5.29 -6.58 -17.74
N LEU A 102 5.24 -5.66 -16.78
CA LEU A 102 4.26 -4.56 -16.79
C LEU A 102 4.55 -3.51 -17.89
N GLY A 103 5.78 -3.50 -18.41
CA GLY A 103 6.24 -2.50 -19.37
C GLY A 103 6.14 -1.06 -18.85
N LEU A 104 6.33 -0.09 -19.76
CA LEU A 104 6.29 1.33 -19.39
C LEU A 104 4.91 1.75 -18.90
N GLN A 105 3.83 1.28 -19.53
CA GLN A 105 2.47 1.70 -19.20
C GLN A 105 2.00 1.12 -17.86
N GLY A 106 2.02 -0.21 -17.72
CA GLY A 106 1.63 -0.87 -16.47
C GLY A 106 2.57 -0.50 -15.33
N GLY A 107 3.88 -0.51 -15.59
CA GLY A 107 4.89 -0.15 -14.60
C GLY A 107 4.72 1.28 -14.07
N SER A 108 4.44 2.25 -14.95
CA SER A 108 4.19 3.65 -14.53
C SER A 108 2.93 3.78 -13.68
N VAL A 109 1.85 3.05 -14.02
CA VAL A 109 0.63 3.03 -13.21
C VAL A 109 0.88 2.42 -11.84
N TYR A 110 1.63 1.32 -11.75
CA TYR A 110 1.99 0.76 -10.44
C TYR A 110 2.86 1.73 -9.63
N MET A 111 3.84 2.37 -10.27
CA MET A 111 4.72 3.34 -9.61
C MET A 111 3.98 4.62 -9.16
N LEU A 112 2.89 5.02 -9.83
CA LEU A 112 1.97 6.03 -9.32
C LEU A 112 1.36 5.59 -7.98
N GLY A 113 0.95 4.31 -7.86
CA GLY A 113 0.47 3.74 -6.59
C GLY A 113 1.54 3.75 -5.49
N VAL A 114 2.79 3.42 -5.82
CA VAL A 114 3.93 3.53 -4.89
C VAL A 114 4.13 4.99 -4.45
N GLY A 115 4.11 5.92 -5.40
CA GLY A 115 4.18 7.36 -5.12
C GLY A 115 3.04 7.84 -4.22
N CYS A 116 1.82 7.33 -4.39
CA CYS A 116 0.69 7.60 -3.51
C CYS A 116 0.95 7.09 -2.08
N GLY A 117 1.46 5.87 -1.92
CA GLY A 117 1.81 5.32 -0.61
C GLY A 117 2.87 6.18 0.12
N ILE A 118 3.91 6.60 -0.61
CA ILE A 118 4.93 7.52 -0.09
C ILE A 118 4.28 8.87 0.29
N ALA A 119 3.53 9.49 -0.62
CA ALA A 119 2.87 10.78 -0.37
C ALA A 119 1.90 10.71 0.83
N TYR A 120 1.26 9.57 1.05
CA TYR A 120 0.46 9.33 2.24
C TYR A 120 1.28 9.44 3.53
N ASN A 121 2.41 8.74 3.59
CA ASN A 121 3.28 8.70 4.77
C ASN A 121 3.75 10.10 5.18
N PHE A 122 4.10 10.96 4.21
CA PHE A 122 4.69 12.27 4.46
C PHE A 122 3.67 13.42 4.55
N TYR A 123 2.50 13.30 3.92
CA TYR A 123 1.58 14.43 3.77
C TYR A 123 0.12 14.06 4.01
N PHE A 124 -0.43 13.12 3.23
CA PHE A 124 -1.89 12.95 3.22
C PHE A 124 -2.44 12.37 4.52
N LYS A 125 -1.66 11.61 5.30
CA LYS A 125 -2.15 11.09 6.59
C LYS A 125 -2.54 12.18 7.60
N PHE A 126 -2.05 13.41 7.41
CA PHE A 126 -2.39 14.59 8.23
C PHE A 126 -3.55 15.44 7.65
N SER A 127 -4.07 15.06 6.49
CA SER A 127 -5.02 15.84 5.70
C SER A 127 -6.40 15.18 5.64
N PRO A 128 -7.50 15.94 5.50
CA PRO A 128 -8.82 15.36 5.16
C PRO A 128 -8.82 14.62 3.80
N LEU A 129 -7.78 14.78 2.98
CA LEU A 129 -7.58 14.01 1.76
C LEU A 129 -6.86 12.67 2.00
N SER A 130 -6.66 12.24 3.26
CA SER A 130 -6.01 10.96 3.60
C SER A 130 -6.53 9.71 2.87
N PRO A 131 -7.81 9.61 2.45
CA PRO A 131 -8.26 8.46 1.67
C PRO A 131 -7.82 8.45 0.20
N LEU A 132 -7.49 9.61 -0.37
CA LEU A 132 -7.23 9.76 -1.81
C LEU A 132 -6.04 8.90 -2.29
N PRO A 133 -4.88 8.86 -1.59
CA PRO A 133 -3.79 7.99 -2.00
C PRO A 133 -4.16 6.50 -2.04
N TYR A 134 -4.98 6.03 -1.11
CA TYR A 134 -5.45 4.64 -1.10
C TYR A 134 -6.42 4.36 -2.24
N ALA A 135 -7.33 5.29 -2.51
CA ALA A 135 -8.25 5.21 -3.63
C ALA A 135 -7.50 5.06 -4.96
N ILE A 136 -6.44 5.84 -5.16
CA ILE A 136 -5.62 5.80 -6.38
C ILE A 136 -4.74 4.54 -6.40
N ALA A 137 -4.02 4.24 -5.33
CA ALA A 137 -3.07 3.13 -5.30
C ALA A 137 -3.74 1.77 -5.51
N LEU A 138 -4.90 1.54 -4.89
CA LEU A 138 -5.61 0.26 -5.03
C LEU A 138 -6.41 0.16 -6.34
N ALA A 139 -6.75 1.28 -6.98
CA ALA A 139 -7.24 1.29 -8.36
C ALA A 139 -6.12 1.02 -9.37
N ALA A 140 -4.94 1.60 -9.12
CA ALA A 140 -3.76 1.46 -9.96
C ALA A 140 -3.23 0.02 -9.98
N LEU A 141 -3.37 -0.73 -8.88
CA LEU A 141 -2.91 -2.10 -8.80
C LEU A 141 -3.50 -2.98 -9.93
N PRO A 142 -4.80 -3.30 -10.00
CA PRO A 142 -5.33 -4.10 -11.11
C PRO A 142 -5.07 -3.42 -12.48
N ALA A 143 -5.21 -2.10 -12.59
CA ALA A 143 -4.99 -1.39 -13.84
C ALA A 143 -3.58 -1.64 -14.42
N SER A 144 -2.55 -1.64 -13.57
CA SER A 144 -1.17 -1.89 -14.01
C SER A 144 -0.99 -3.27 -14.63
N MET A 145 -1.64 -4.32 -14.08
CA MET A 145 -1.56 -5.69 -14.59
C MET A 145 -2.28 -5.82 -15.94
N PHE A 146 -3.45 -5.18 -16.09
CA PHE A 146 -4.17 -5.16 -17.37
C PHE A 146 -3.35 -4.44 -18.46
N TYR A 147 -2.80 -3.27 -18.15
CA TYR A 147 -1.96 -2.54 -19.11
C TYR A 147 -0.69 -3.30 -19.46
N GLY A 148 -0.05 -3.95 -18.47
CA GLY A 148 1.05 -4.87 -18.73
C GLY A 148 0.64 -5.93 -19.75
N ALA A 149 -0.55 -6.51 -19.58
CA ALA A 149 -1.12 -7.51 -20.49
C ALA A 149 -1.61 -6.97 -21.82
N SER A 150 -1.36 -5.69 -22.12
CA SER A 150 -1.89 -5.00 -23.30
C SER A 150 -3.41 -5.11 -23.42
N ARG A 151 -4.10 -5.10 -22.27
CA ARG A 151 -5.56 -5.14 -22.15
C ARG A 151 -6.06 -3.86 -21.48
N THR A 152 -7.29 -3.48 -21.82
CA THR A 152 -7.99 -2.40 -21.12
C THR A 152 -8.40 -2.88 -19.73
N PRO A 153 -8.10 -2.13 -18.64
CA PRO A 153 -8.57 -2.46 -17.31
C PRO A 153 -10.10 -2.55 -17.25
N LEU A 154 -10.62 -3.61 -16.63
CA LEU A 154 -12.04 -3.71 -16.38
C LEU A 154 -12.47 -2.62 -15.40
N THR A 155 -13.37 -1.74 -15.82
CA THR A 155 -13.80 -0.58 -15.06
C THR A 155 -14.30 -0.96 -13.66
N TRP A 156 -15.02 -2.06 -13.54
CA TRP A 156 -15.52 -2.55 -12.26
C TRP A 156 -14.37 -2.94 -11.31
N MET A 157 -13.29 -3.56 -11.80
CA MET A 157 -12.12 -3.91 -10.96
C MET A 157 -11.38 -2.68 -10.46
N VAL A 158 -11.27 -1.65 -11.32
CA VAL A 158 -10.63 -0.37 -10.94
C VAL A 158 -11.45 0.35 -9.87
N ILE A 159 -12.78 0.42 -10.05
CA ILE A 159 -13.68 1.05 -9.08
C ILE A 159 -13.69 0.26 -7.76
N THR A 160 -13.88 -1.06 -7.82
CA THR A 160 -13.85 -1.92 -6.62
C THR A 160 -12.52 -1.81 -5.89
N GLY A 161 -11.38 -1.83 -6.61
CA GLY A 161 -10.06 -1.61 -6.02
C GLY A 161 -9.97 -0.27 -5.28
N SER A 162 -10.47 0.80 -5.89
CA SER A 162 -10.52 2.13 -5.26
C SER A 162 -11.34 2.15 -3.96
N LEU A 163 -12.55 1.60 -3.99
CA LEU A 163 -13.46 1.54 -2.84
C LEU A 163 -12.90 0.68 -1.71
N LEU A 164 -12.30 -0.47 -2.04
CA LEU A 164 -11.61 -1.33 -1.08
C LEU A 164 -10.40 -0.63 -0.48
N GLY A 165 -9.63 0.12 -1.27
CA GLY A 165 -8.52 0.93 -0.78
C GLY A 165 -8.96 1.95 0.26
N VAL A 166 -10.01 2.71 -0.01
CA VAL A 166 -10.58 3.66 0.95
C VAL A 166 -11.09 2.94 2.20
N SER A 167 -11.78 1.81 2.04
CA SER A 167 -12.26 1.00 3.17
C SER A 167 -11.11 0.52 4.05
N PHE A 168 -10.04 0.02 3.44
CA PHE A 168 -8.83 -0.44 4.12
C PHE A 168 -8.13 0.68 4.87
N HIS A 169 -8.03 1.88 4.28
CA HIS A 169 -7.50 3.06 4.95
C HIS A 169 -8.27 3.39 6.23
N PHE A 170 -9.60 3.48 6.13
CA PHE A 170 -10.44 3.76 7.29
C PHE A 170 -10.27 2.70 8.38
N LEU A 171 -10.27 1.41 8.02
CA LEU A 171 -10.08 0.32 8.98
C LEU A 171 -8.70 0.36 9.66
N ASN A 172 -7.64 0.64 8.90
CA ASN A 172 -6.29 0.78 9.47
C ASN A 172 -6.22 1.93 10.47
N VAL A 173 -6.76 3.11 10.11
CA VAL A 173 -6.80 4.25 11.03
C VAL A 173 -7.62 3.94 12.28
N LEU A 174 -8.75 3.26 12.14
CA LEU A 174 -9.61 2.95 13.29
C LEU A 174 -8.96 2.03 14.32
N LYS A 175 -8.02 1.18 13.89
CA LYS A 175 -7.26 0.29 14.78
C LYS A 175 -6.37 1.08 15.75
N ASP A 176 -5.75 2.15 15.25
CA ASP A 176 -4.72 2.92 15.97
C ASP A 176 -5.21 4.33 16.35
N LEU A 177 -6.54 4.56 16.30
CA LEU A 177 -7.17 5.87 16.47
C LEU A 177 -6.77 6.62 17.77
N PRO A 178 -6.72 5.98 18.95
CA PRO A 178 -6.31 6.68 20.17
C PRO A 178 -4.87 7.21 20.09
N GLN A 179 -3.94 6.38 19.60
CA GLN A 179 -2.53 6.75 19.47
C GLN A 179 -2.34 7.82 18.40
N ASP A 180 -3.03 7.72 17.27
CA ASP A 180 -3.01 8.72 16.20
C ASP A 180 -3.43 10.12 16.68
N GLN A 181 -4.39 10.19 17.61
CA GLN A 181 -4.83 11.46 18.21
C GLN A 181 -3.72 12.08 19.08
N GLU A 182 -2.99 11.29 19.85
CA GLU A 182 -1.83 11.76 20.64
C GLU A 182 -0.68 12.26 19.75
N SER A 183 -0.53 11.68 18.56
CA SER A 183 0.44 12.05 17.52
C SER A 183 -0.04 13.21 16.63
N LYS A 184 -1.23 13.77 16.89
CA LYS A 184 -1.87 14.83 16.08
C LYS A 184 -2.05 14.44 14.59
N ILE A 185 -2.22 13.15 14.31
CA ILE A 185 -2.54 12.66 12.96
C ILE A 185 -4.01 12.99 12.66
N GLY A 186 -4.20 13.83 11.63
CA GLY A 186 -5.48 14.48 11.32
C GLY A 186 -6.10 14.06 10.00
N GLY A 187 -6.09 12.77 9.68
CA GLY A 187 -6.74 12.23 8.49
C GLY A 187 -8.27 12.32 8.54
N LEU A 188 -8.95 12.08 7.41
CA LEU A 188 -10.42 12.08 7.37
C LEU A 188 -11.06 11.12 8.39
N PRO A 189 -10.62 9.86 8.55
CA PRO A 189 -11.27 8.95 9.48
C PRO A 189 -11.10 9.41 10.94
N GLN A 190 -9.96 10.03 11.29
CA GLN A 190 -9.74 10.62 12.61
C GLN A 190 -10.70 11.79 12.87
N ARG A 191 -10.90 12.66 11.88
CA ARG A 191 -11.83 13.81 11.97
C ARG A 191 -13.29 13.39 12.08
N LEU A 192 -13.68 12.32 11.40
CA LEU A 192 -15.04 11.79 11.45
C LEU A 192 -15.35 11.05 12.76
N GLY A 193 -14.32 10.50 13.41
CA GLY A 193 -14.44 9.66 14.59
C GLY A 193 -14.94 8.24 14.28
N LYS A 194 -14.85 7.35 15.28
CA LYS A 194 -15.04 5.90 15.10
C LYS A 194 -16.39 5.52 14.47
N GLY A 195 -17.48 6.05 14.99
CA GLY A 195 -18.84 5.67 14.54
C GLY A 195 -19.10 5.99 13.07
N LYS A 196 -18.88 7.25 12.65
CA LYS A 196 -19.08 7.67 11.26
C LYS A 196 -18.12 6.97 10.31
N SER A 197 -16.87 6.75 10.73
CA SER A 197 -15.88 6.00 9.95
C SER A 197 -16.30 4.55 9.71
N LEU A 198 -16.91 3.87 10.68
CA LEU A 198 -17.46 2.52 10.49
C LEU A 198 -18.64 2.49 9.52
N VAL A 199 -19.51 3.51 9.54
CA VAL A 199 -20.60 3.64 8.55
C VAL A 199 -20.03 3.81 7.15
N VAL A 200 -19.01 4.67 6.98
CA VAL A 200 -18.33 4.83 5.68
C VAL A 200 -17.75 3.50 5.18
N VAL A 201 -17.05 2.76 6.05
CA VAL A 201 -16.54 1.42 5.69
C VAL A 201 -17.67 0.49 5.25
N ALA A 202 -18.76 0.40 6.01
CA ALA A 202 -19.87 -0.49 5.67
C ALA A 202 -20.50 -0.15 4.30
N VAL A 203 -20.70 1.14 4.01
CA VAL A 203 -21.23 1.60 2.73
C VAL A 203 -20.28 1.26 1.58
N LEU A 204 -18.99 1.56 1.72
CA LEU A 204 -18.00 1.31 0.67
C LEU A 204 -17.78 -0.18 0.39
N LEU A 205 -17.82 -1.03 1.42
CA LEU A 205 -17.77 -2.48 1.26
C LEU A 205 -19.05 -3.00 0.59
N GLY A 206 -20.22 -2.52 0.99
CA GLY A 206 -21.50 -2.87 0.34
C GLY A 206 -21.52 -2.52 -1.15
N LEU A 207 -21.04 -1.32 -1.51
CA LEU A 207 -20.90 -0.90 -2.91
C LEU A 207 -19.90 -1.76 -3.67
N SER A 208 -18.73 -2.05 -3.08
CA SER A 208 -17.73 -2.96 -3.67
C SER A 208 -18.32 -4.33 -4.00
N ILE A 209 -19.11 -4.90 -3.09
CA ILE A 209 -19.79 -6.19 -3.29
C ILE A 209 -20.83 -6.06 -4.40
N ALA A 210 -21.71 -5.06 -4.34
CA ALA A 210 -22.77 -4.87 -5.33
C ALA A 210 -22.21 -4.71 -6.76
N ILE A 211 -21.17 -3.89 -6.93
CA ILE A 211 -20.49 -3.68 -8.22
C ILE A 211 -19.88 -4.99 -8.72
N THR A 212 -19.19 -5.72 -7.84
CA THR A 212 -18.52 -6.98 -8.22
C THR A 212 -19.53 -8.05 -8.60
N VAL A 213 -20.61 -8.22 -7.83
CA VAL A 213 -21.66 -9.20 -8.14
C VAL A 213 -22.35 -8.86 -9.45
N ASN A 214 -22.72 -7.59 -9.67
CA ASN A 214 -23.36 -7.16 -10.91
C ASN A 214 -22.45 -7.33 -12.14
N ALA A 215 -21.13 -7.24 -11.98
CA ALA A 215 -20.18 -7.45 -13.07
C ALA A 215 -19.95 -8.93 -13.40
N LEU A 216 -20.33 -9.84 -12.50
CA LEU A 216 -20.16 -11.29 -12.65
C LEU A 216 -21.47 -12.02 -13.00
N ALA A 217 -22.61 -11.34 -12.91
CA ALA A 217 -23.92 -11.81 -13.33
C ALA A 217 -24.10 -11.66 -14.85
#